data_AF-A0A921RWF2-F1
#
_entry.id   AF-A0A921RWF2-F1
#
_cell.length_a   1.000
_cell.length_b   1.000
_cell.length_c   1.000
_cell.angle_alpha   90.00
_cell.angle_beta   90.00
_cell.angle_gamma   90.00
#
_symmetry.space_group_name_H-M   'P 1'
#
loop_
_entity.id
_entity.type
_entity.pdbx_description
1 polymer ?
#
loop_
_entity_poly.entity_id
_entity_poly.type
_entity_poly.pdbx_seq_one_letter_code
_entity_poly.pdbx_strand_id
1 'polypeptide(L)'
;MAALLARQAAQALRARQTAQLLPAASAMQGHLRTYMNAGIPKRFKEDEEKEQLAKDVAKDWNAVFERSINTLFLTEMVRGLMLTLKYFFDRNVTINYPFEKGPLSPRFRGEHALRRYESGEERCIACKLCEALLRWQLLIHNSGYLRKKTIAHMVRTMSRYAQHRQLQLRLKNVKTAVAEPQDMILT
;
A
#
# COMPACT_ATOMS: atom_id res chain seq x y z
N MET A 1 -18.51 -58.18 37.95
CA MET A 1 -18.53 -56.70 37.88
C MET A 1 -17.40 -56.10 37.03
N ALA A 2 -16.18 -56.67 37.00
CA ALA A 2 -15.06 -56.13 36.23
C ALA A 2 -15.30 -55.99 34.71
N ALA A 3 -15.99 -56.96 34.08
CA ALA A 3 -16.28 -56.92 32.64
C ALA A 3 -17.24 -55.79 32.23
N LEU A 4 -18.14 -55.37 33.12
CA LEU A 4 -19.04 -54.25 32.87
C LEU A 4 -18.29 -52.92 32.97
N LEU A 5 -17.39 -52.76 33.93
CA LEU A 5 -16.56 -51.57 34.06
C LEU A 5 -15.56 -51.44 32.89
N ALA A 6 -15.00 -52.56 32.41
CA ALA A 6 -14.13 -52.56 31.23
C ALA A 6 -14.89 -52.19 29.94
N ARG A 7 -16.13 -52.64 29.78
CA ARG A 7 -17.00 -52.23 28.66
C ARG A 7 -17.38 -50.75 28.75
N GLN A 8 -17.69 -50.25 29.94
CA GLN A 8 -17.98 -48.83 30.17
C GLN A 8 -16.75 -47.96 29.90
N ALA A 9 -15.55 -48.38 30.29
CA ALA A 9 -14.30 -47.67 29.99
C ALA A 9 -13.97 -47.67 28.49
N ALA A 10 -14.16 -48.79 27.79
CA ALA A 10 -13.96 -48.87 26.34
C ALA A 10 -15.02 -48.07 25.55
N GLN A 11 -16.25 -47.99 26.04
CA GLN A 11 -17.30 -47.12 25.49
C GLN A 11 -16.98 -45.64 25.74
N ALA A 12 -16.44 -45.28 26.91
CA ALA A 12 -16.01 -43.92 27.22
C ALA A 12 -14.81 -43.45 26.37
N LEU A 13 -13.85 -44.34 26.08
CA LEU A 13 -12.72 -44.03 25.21
C LEU A 13 -13.15 -43.87 23.74
N ARG A 14 -14.07 -44.71 23.24
CA ARG A 14 -14.65 -44.54 21.89
C ARG A 14 -15.46 -43.24 21.77
N ALA A 15 -16.22 -42.86 22.81
CA ALA A 15 -16.94 -41.59 22.85
C ALA A 15 -16.01 -40.37 22.83
N ARG A 16 -14.81 -40.48 23.45
CA ARG A 16 -13.77 -39.45 23.36
C ARG A 16 -13.13 -39.37 21.97
N GLN A 17 -12.93 -40.52 21.30
CA GLN A 17 -12.39 -40.55 19.93
C GLN A 17 -13.38 -39.99 18.89
N THR A 18 -14.68 -40.25 19.02
CA THR A 18 -15.70 -39.66 18.12
C THR A 18 -15.88 -38.15 18.35
N ALA A 19 -15.75 -37.67 19.59
CA ALA A 19 -15.80 -36.24 19.89
C ALA A 19 -14.67 -35.43 19.24
N GLN A 20 -13.51 -36.04 18.94
CA GLN A 20 -12.40 -35.38 18.26
C GLN A 20 -12.56 -35.29 16.73
N LEU A 21 -13.33 -36.19 16.11
CA LEU A 21 -13.54 -36.20 14.65
C LEU A 21 -14.85 -35.53 14.19
N LEU A 22 -15.82 -35.32 15.08
CA LEU A 22 -17.11 -34.71 14.75
C LEU A 22 -17.17 -33.18 14.49
N PRO A 23 -16.21 -32.31 14.91
CA PRO A 23 -16.34 -30.87 14.66
C PRO A 23 -16.30 -30.49 13.17
N ALA A 24 -15.75 -31.34 12.31
CA ALA A 24 -15.61 -31.06 10.88
C ALA A 24 -16.89 -31.38 10.07
N ALA A 25 -17.65 -32.39 10.47
CA ALA A 25 -18.81 -32.87 9.71
C ALA A 25 -20.07 -32.00 9.93
N SER A 26 -20.30 -31.49 11.13
CA SER A 26 -21.42 -30.59 11.46
C SER A 26 -21.17 -29.15 10.96
N ALA A 27 -19.91 -28.71 10.91
CA ALA A 27 -19.53 -27.43 10.32
C ALA A 27 -19.77 -27.38 8.80
N MET A 28 -19.56 -28.51 8.09
CA MET A 28 -19.86 -28.63 6.67
C MET A 28 -21.37 -28.61 6.36
N GLN A 29 -22.20 -29.21 7.21
CA GLN A 29 -23.65 -29.20 7.05
C GLN A 29 -24.26 -27.80 7.25
N GLY A 30 -23.73 -27.00 8.18
CA GLY A 30 -24.15 -25.62 8.38
C GLY A 30 -23.81 -24.69 7.21
N HIS A 31 -22.63 -24.90 6.60
CA HIS A 31 -22.20 -24.14 5.43
C HIS A 31 -23.04 -24.48 4.19
N LEU A 32 -23.37 -25.76 3.96
CA LEU A 32 -24.26 -26.17 2.87
C LEU A 32 -25.70 -25.65 3.04
N ARG A 33 -26.20 -25.57 4.28
CA ARG A 33 -27.55 -25.05 4.57
C ARG A 33 -27.66 -23.53 4.38
N THR A 34 -26.57 -22.79 4.57
CA THR A 34 -26.51 -21.35 4.25
C THR A 34 -26.44 -21.10 2.75
N TYR A 35 -25.75 -21.95 1.98
CA TYR A 35 -25.74 -21.84 0.51
C TYR A 35 -27.11 -22.19 -0.13
N MET A 36 -27.88 -23.11 0.46
CA MET A 36 -29.22 -23.49 -0.05
C MET A 36 -30.33 -22.50 0.35
N ASN A 37 -30.16 -21.74 1.44
CA ASN A 37 -31.10 -20.68 1.88
C ASN A 37 -30.73 -19.28 1.38
N ALA A 38 -29.57 -19.13 0.72
CA ALA A 38 -29.25 -17.94 -0.03
C ALA A 38 -30.17 -17.92 -1.26
N GLY A 39 -31.32 -17.25 -1.12
CA GLY A 39 -32.24 -17.00 -2.21
C GLY A 39 -31.52 -16.46 -3.45
N ILE A 40 -32.18 -16.63 -4.59
CA ILE A 40 -31.83 -16.18 -5.96
C ILE A 40 -30.67 -15.16 -5.97
N PRO A 41 -29.56 -15.41 -6.70
CA PRO A 41 -28.42 -14.50 -6.72
C PRO A 41 -28.88 -13.07 -7.04
N LYS A 42 -28.48 -12.10 -6.21
CA LYS A 42 -29.00 -10.71 -6.18
C LYS A 42 -29.14 -10.07 -7.57
N ARG A 43 -28.24 -10.42 -8.49
CA ARG A 43 -28.26 -9.97 -9.88
C ARG A 43 -29.62 -10.16 -10.58
N PHE A 44 -30.25 -11.34 -10.45
CA PHE A 44 -31.55 -11.60 -11.10
C PHE A 44 -32.70 -10.80 -10.47
N LYS A 45 -32.66 -10.59 -9.14
CA LYS A 45 -33.67 -9.80 -8.42
C LYS A 45 -33.55 -8.30 -8.69
N GLU A 46 -32.33 -7.79 -8.77
CA GLU A 46 -32.06 -6.39 -9.16
C GLU A 46 -32.52 -6.09 -10.59
N ASP A 47 -32.39 -7.06 -11.50
CA ASP A 47 -32.80 -6.88 -12.90
C ASP A 47 -34.33 -6.89 -13.06
N GLU A 48 -35.04 -7.75 -12.30
CA GLU A 48 -36.51 -7.75 -12.22
C GLU A 48 -37.05 -6.45 -11.58
N GLU A 49 -36.41 -5.97 -10.52
CA GLU A 49 -36.75 -4.70 -9.85
C GLU A 49 -36.52 -3.50 -10.79
N LYS A 50 -35.43 -3.48 -11.58
CA LYS A 50 -35.18 -2.44 -12.60
C LYS A 50 -36.24 -2.46 -13.71
N GLU A 51 -36.65 -3.65 -14.15
CA GLU A 51 -37.69 -3.80 -15.18
C GLU A 51 -39.06 -3.31 -14.68
N GLN A 52 -39.41 -3.62 -13.43
CA GLN A 52 -40.62 -3.11 -12.79
C GLN A 52 -40.58 -1.58 -12.67
N LEU A 53 -39.45 -1.02 -12.22
CA LEU A 53 -39.27 0.42 -12.08
C LEU A 53 -39.35 1.14 -13.43
N ALA A 54 -38.81 0.56 -14.51
CA ALA A 54 -38.96 1.09 -15.86
C ALA A 54 -40.42 1.10 -16.36
N LYS A 55 -41.21 0.06 -16.03
CA LYS A 55 -42.64 -0.01 -16.36
C LYS A 55 -43.47 1.01 -15.58
N ASP A 56 -43.16 1.23 -14.31
CA ASP A 56 -43.86 2.23 -13.49
C ASP A 56 -43.56 3.64 -13.95
N VAL A 57 -42.30 3.89 -14.28
CA VAL A 57 -41.84 5.11 -14.92
C VAL A 57 -42.54 5.37 -16.27
N ALA A 58 -42.83 4.33 -17.05
CA ALA A 58 -43.47 4.46 -18.36
C ALA A 58 -45.00 4.70 -18.27
N LYS A 59 -45.65 4.31 -17.16
CA LYS A 59 -47.08 4.59 -16.92
C LYS A 59 -47.32 6.09 -16.66
N ASP A 60 -46.33 6.77 -16.09
CA ASP A 60 -46.38 8.21 -15.82
C ASP A 60 -46.04 9.02 -17.08
N TRP A 61 -47.07 9.43 -17.83
CA TRP A 61 -46.92 10.23 -19.06
C TRP A 61 -46.08 11.51 -18.88
N ASN A 62 -46.22 12.20 -17.73
CA ASN A 62 -45.44 13.39 -17.42
C ASN A 62 -43.94 13.06 -17.26
N ALA A 63 -43.60 11.92 -16.64
CA ALA A 63 -42.22 11.53 -16.40
C ALA A 63 -41.51 11.09 -17.68
N VAL A 64 -42.25 10.45 -18.61
CA VAL A 64 -41.74 10.12 -19.94
C VAL A 64 -41.49 11.39 -20.76
N PHE A 65 -42.42 12.33 -20.70
CA PHE A 65 -42.29 13.62 -21.39
C PHE A 65 -41.09 14.44 -20.89
N GLU A 66 -40.92 14.60 -19.57
CA GLU A 66 -39.78 15.31 -18.97
C GLU A 66 -38.44 14.66 -19.31
N ARG A 67 -38.34 13.32 -19.28
CA ARG A 67 -37.11 12.64 -19.71
C ARG A 67 -36.84 12.85 -21.19
N SER A 68 -37.88 12.83 -22.03
CA SER A 68 -37.74 13.04 -23.47
C SER A 68 -37.30 14.46 -23.79
N ILE A 69 -37.81 15.47 -23.09
CA ILE A 69 -37.34 16.86 -23.22
C ILE A 69 -35.87 16.96 -22.79
N ASN A 70 -35.52 16.40 -21.63
CA ASN A 70 -34.14 16.49 -21.14
C ASN A 70 -33.14 15.78 -22.07
N THR A 71 -33.51 14.65 -22.70
CA THR A 71 -32.66 13.96 -23.67
C THR A 71 -32.63 14.64 -25.03
N LEU A 72 -33.77 15.10 -25.57
CA LEU A 72 -33.83 15.77 -26.88
C LEU A 72 -33.19 17.16 -26.86
N PHE A 73 -33.42 17.93 -25.80
CA PHE A 73 -32.84 19.27 -25.62
C PHE A 73 -31.46 19.24 -24.95
N LEU A 74 -30.90 18.05 -24.69
CA LEU A 74 -29.54 17.86 -24.16
C LEU A 74 -29.25 18.78 -22.97
N THR A 75 -30.22 18.93 -22.06
CA THR A 75 -30.17 19.92 -20.97
C THR A 75 -28.97 19.68 -20.05
N GLU A 76 -28.56 18.42 -19.89
CA GLU A 76 -27.33 18.01 -19.18
C GLU A 76 -26.05 18.54 -19.84
N MET A 77 -25.99 18.57 -21.18
CA MET A 77 -24.83 19.12 -21.90
C MET A 77 -24.76 20.63 -21.76
N VAL A 78 -25.91 21.33 -21.82
CA VAL A 78 -25.97 22.77 -21.59
C VAL A 78 -25.55 23.13 -20.16
N ARG A 79 -25.96 22.33 -19.16
CA ARG A 79 -25.48 22.49 -17.76
C ARG A 79 -23.96 22.32 -17.66
N GLY A 80 -23.38 21.33 -18.34
CA GLY A 80 -21.93 21.14 -18.41
C GLY A 80 -21.21 22.31 -19.08
N LEU A 81 -21.72 22.80 -20.21
CA LEU A 81 -21.18 23.95 -20.94
C LEU A 81 -21.27 25.25 -20.13
N MET A 82 -22.35 25.45 -19.37
CA MET A 82 -22.47 26.62 -18.51
C MET A 82 -21.44 26.60 -17.37
N LEU A 83 -21.12 25.42 -16.85
CA LEU A 83 -20.07 25.26 -15.84
C LEU A 83 -18.67 25.54 -16.41
N THR A 84 -18.37 25.06 -17.62
CA THR A 84 -17.09 25.34 -18.26
C THR A 84 -16.94 26.82 -18.61
N LEU A 85 -18.00 27.47 -19.11
CA LEU A 85 -18.00 28.92 -19.32
C LEU A 85 -17.77 29.69 -18.01
N LYS A 86 -18.37 29.26 -16.89
CA LYS A 86 -18.14 29.88 -15.59
C LYS A 86 -16.66 29.86 -15.21
N TYR A 87 -16.02 28.70 -15.27
CA TYR A 87 -14.59 28.58 -14.96
C TYR A 87 -13.68 29.25 -15.99
N PHE A 88 -14.14 29.43 -17.22
CA PHE A 88 -13.41 30.18 -18.25
C PHE A 88 -13.29 31.67 -17.92
N PHE A 89 -14.32 32.26 -17.30
CA PHE A 89 -14.31 33.66 -16.85
C PHE A 89 -13.78 33.85 -15.42
N ASP A 90 -13.61 32.78 -14.65
CA ASP A 90 -12.95 32.84 -13.34
C ASP A 90 -11.44 33.09 -13.48
N ARG A 91 -10.83 33.68 -12.45
CA ARG A 91 -9.38 33.93 -12.44
C ARG A 91 -8.59 32.61 -12.40
N ASN A 92 -7.56 32.52 -13.25
CA ASN A 92 -6.68 31.36 -13.28
C ASN A 92 -5.81 31.28 -12.00
N VAL A 93 -5.77 30.09 -11.38
CA VAL A 93 -4.92 29.81 -10.21
C VAL A 93 -3.57 29.27 -10.70
N THR A 94 -2.83 30.10 -11.42
CA THR A 94 -1.49 29.75 -11.93
C THR A 94 -0.42 30.58 -11.24
N ILE A 95 0.64 29.94 -10.78
CA ILE A 95 1.82 30.59 -10.20
C ILE A 95 2.87 30.77 -11.29
N ASN A 96 3.52 31.94 -11.36
CA ASN A 96 4.53 32.23 -12.38
C ASN A 96 5.89 31.61 -12.03
N TYR A 97 6.09 30.33 -12.37
CA TYR A 97 7.40 29.69 -12.27
C TYR A 97 8.32 30.22 -13.39
N PRO A 98 9.59 30.61 -13.14
CA PRO A 98 10.43 30.31 -11.97
C PRO A 98 10.46 31.38 -10.87
N PHE A 99 9.75 32.50 -11.04
CA PHE A 99 9.82 33.66 -10.16
C PHE A 99 9.09 33.45 -8.83
N GLU A 100 7.97 32.73 -8.87
CA GLU A 100 7.15 32.40 -7.71
C GLU A 100 7.13 30.88 -7.50
N LYS A 101 7.34 30.43 -6.25
CA LYS A 101 7.32 29.01 -5.86
C LYS A 101 6.15 28.77 -4.90
N GLY A 102 5.52 27.61 -5.05
CA GLY A 102 4.44 27.20 -4.15
C GLY A 102 4.92 27.05 -2.70
N PRO A 103 4.02 27.22 -1.71
CA PRO A 103 4.37 27.08 -0.30
C PRO A 103 4.80 25.63 0.00
N LEU A 104 6.01 25.48 0.54
CA LEU A 104 6.57 24.17 0.86
C LEU A 104 6.51 23.91 2.36
N SER A 105 5.97 22.76 2.75
CA SER A 105 5.97 22.37 4.16
C SER A 105 7.39 22.01 4.63
N PRO A 106 7.74 22.23 5.92
CA PRO A 106 9.07 21.90 6.46
C PRO A 106 9.36 20.39 6.43
N ARG A 107 8.33 19.55 6.24
CA ARG A 107 8.45 18.09 6.12
C ARG A 107 8.55 17.62 4.66
N PHE A 108 8.68 18.53 3.70
CA PHE A 108 8.84 18.14 2.31
C PHE A 108 10.08 17.27 2.11
N ARG A 109 9.89 16.18 1.35
CA ARG A 109 10.97 15.24 1.01
C ARG A 109 11.50 15.62 -0.36
N GLY A 110 12.58 16.38 -0.39
CA GLY A 110 13.29 16.74 -1.61
C GLY A 110 14.46 15.80 -1.90
N GLU A 111 15.56 16.38 -2.36
CA GLU A 111 16.81 15.67 -2.57
C GLU A 111 17.41 15.15 -1.24
N HIS A 112 17.89 13.91 -1.26
CA HIS A 112 18.47 13.28 -0.08
C HIS A 112 19.95 13.69 0.03
N ALA A 113 20.26 14.52 1.03
CA ALA A 113 21.63 14.90 1.34
C ALA A 113 22.11 14.25 2.64
N LEU A 114 23.35 13.73 2.64
CA LEU A 114 23.97 13.20 3.84
C LEU A 114 24.44 14.36 4.74
N ARG A 115 23.91 14.43 5.96
CA ARG A 115 24.29 15.44 6.95
C ARG A 115 25.61 15.07 7.64
N ARG A 116 26.39 16.09 8.01
CA ARG A 116 27.60 15.98 8.84
C ARG A 116 27.32 16.46 10.28
N TYR A 117 28.18 16.07 11.22
CA TYR A 117 28.26 16.69 12.55
C TYR A 117 28.97 18.05 12.46
N GLU A 118 28.91 18.84 13.52
CA GLU A 118 29.60 20.14 13.63
C GLU A 118 31.14 19.97 13.59
N SER A 119 31.65 18.80 14.01
CA SER A 119 33.06 18.39 13.86
C SER A 119 33.50 18.05 12.43
N GLY A 120 32.57 18.07 11.46
CA GLY A 120 32.84 17.72 10.06
C GLY A 120 32.82 16.23 9.75
N GLU A 121 32.67 15.36 10.75
CA GLU A 121 32.48 13.91 10.57
C GLU A 121 31.11 13.60 9.94
N GLU A 122 31.05 12.61 9.03
CA GLU A 122 29.80 12.17 8.40
C GLU A 122 28.89 11.40 9.38
N ARG A 123 27.57 11.65 9.38
CA ARG A 123 26.63 10.96 10.30
C ARG A 123 26.37 9.49 9.94
N CYS A 124 26.88 9.03 8.79
CA CYS A 124 26.67 7.67 8.32
C CYS A 124 27.68 6.71 8.97
N ILE A 125 27.21 5.79 9.81
CA ILE A 125 28.02 4.72 10.41
C ILE A 125 28.05 3.42 9.59
N ALA A 126 27.65 3.47 8.32
CA ALA A 126 27.56 2.32 7.42
C ALA A 126 26.70 1.13 7.95
N CYS A 127 25.65 1.41 8.72
CA CYS A 127 24.77 0.39 9.32
C CYS A 127 23.87 -0.36 8.32
N LYS A 128 23.80 0.06 7.05
CA LYS A 128 22.94 -0.48 5.98
C LYS A 128 21.42 -0.47 6.25
N LEU A 129 20.96 0.22 7.30
CA LEU A 129 19.54 0.27 7.64
C LEU A 129 18.70 1.03 6.59
N CYS A 130 19.29 2.05 5.96
CA CYS A 130 18.65 2.81 4.88
C CYS A 130 18.35 1.95 3.65
N GLU A 131 19.19 0.94 3.38
CA GLU A 131 18.98 0.01 2.26
C GLU A 131 17.87 -1.00 2.57
N ALA A 132 17.80 -1.47 3.82
CA ALA A 132 16.77 -2.40 4.27
C ALA A 132 15.35 -1.81 4.30
N LEU A 133 15.21 -0.51 4.62
CA LEU A 133 13.90 0.16 4.71
C LEU A 133 13.32 0.57 3.35
N LEU A 134 14.11 0.55 2.28
CA LEU A 134 13.64 0.92 0.96
C LEU A 134 12.58 -0.09 0.47
N ARG A 135 11.32 0.37 0.48
CA ARG A 135 10.12 -0.40 0.10
C ARG A 135 10.21 -1.06 -1.29
N TRP A 136 11.01 -0.53 -2.21
CA TRP A 136 11.19 -1.12 -3.56
C TRP A 136 11.84 -2.50 -3.50
N GLN A 137 12.67 -2.79 -2.49
CA GLN A 137 13.27 -4.10 -2.30
C GLN A 137 12.23 -5.19 -1.96
N LEU A 138 11.11 -4.82 -1.33
CA LEU A 138 10.02 -5.73 -0.97
C LEU A 138 9.07 -6.03 -2.14
N LEU A 139 8.84 -5.05 -3.03
CA LEU A 139 8.12 -5.30 -4.28
C LEU A 139 8.92 -6.28 -5.15
N ILE A 140 10.25 -6.13 -5.26
CA ILE A 140 11.11 -7.06 -6.01
C ILE A 140 11.17 -8.47 -5.38
N HIS A 141 10.91 -8.60 -4.08
CA HIS A 141 10.85 -9.93 -3.45
C HIS A 141 9.54 -10.67 -3.76
N ASN A 142 8.43 -9.94 -3.89
CA ASN A 142 7.12 -10.53 -4.24
C ASN A 142 6.89 -10.65 -5.75
N SER A 143 7.42 -9.74 -6.55
CA SER A 143 7.50 -9.88 -8.00
C SER A 143 8.85 -10.52 -8.33
N GLY A 144 8.91 -11.85 -8.44
CA GLY A 144 10.12 -12.66 -8.68
C GLY A 144 10.87 -12.38 -10.00
N TYR A 145 11.16 -11.11 -10.27
CA TYR A 145 11.68 -10.58 -11.52
C TYR A 145 12.62 -9.41 -11.20
N LEU A 146 13.81 -9.72 -10.69
CA LEU A 146 15.06 -9.00 -10.98
C LEU A 146 16.23 -9.87 -10.52
N ARG A 147 17.15 -10.14 -11.44
CA ARG A 147 18.36 -10.97 -11.27
C ARG A 147 19.01 -10.73 -9.91
N LYS A 148 19.10 -11.78 -9.09
CA LYS A 148 19.83 -11.81 -7.80
C LYS A 148 21.27 -11.28 -7.90
N LYS A 149 21.86 -11.18 -9.10
CA LYS A 149 23.21 -10.63 -9.33
C LYS A 149 23.30 -9.09 -9.26
N THR A 150 22.33 -8.32 -9.76
CA THR A 150 22.48 -6.84 -9.84
C THR A 150 22.29 -6.15 -8.48
N ILE A 151 21.33 -6.60 -7.69
CA ILE A 151 21.06 -6.02 -6.35
C ILE A 151 22.12 -6.48 -5.34
N ALA A 152 22.48 -7.77 -5.33
CA ALA A 152 23.55 -8.25 -4.46
C ALA A 152 24.92 -7.64 -4.82
N HIS A 153 25.16 -7.32 -6.11
CA HIS A 153 26.35 -6.60 -6.52
C HIS A 153 26.31 -5.14 -6.05
N MET A 154 25.17 -4.44 -6.15
CA MET A 154 25.01 -3.07 -5.63
C MET A 154 25.25 -2.99 -4.11
N VAL A 155 24.63 -3.89 -3.33
CA VAL A 155 24.82 -4.01 -1.88
C VAL A 155 26.30 -4.31 -1.54
N ARG A 156 26.95 -5.23 -2.28
CA ARG A 156 28.38 -5.56 -2.10
C ARG A 156 29.30 -4.41 -2.50
N THR A 157 28.99 -3.68 -3.57
CA THR A 157 29.77 -2.52 -4.00
C THR A 157 29.61 -1.36 -3.03
N MET A 158 28.43 -1.11 -2.47
CA MET A 158 28.23 -0.07 -1.45
C MET A 158 28.88 -0.45 -0.11
N SER A 159 28.83 -1.74 0.27
CA SER A 159 29.56 -2.25 1.44
C SER A 159 31.08 -2.12 1.28
N ARG A 160 31.61 -2.43 0.09
CA ARG A 160 33.03 -2.22 -0.23
C ARG A 160 33.36 -0.73 -0.26
N TYR A 161 32.50 0.13 -0.80
CA TYR A 161 32.70 1.58 -0.82
C TYR A 161 32.73 2.19 0.59
N ALA A 162 31.86 1.72 1.50
CA ALA A 162 31.86 2.13 2.90
C ALA A 162 33.13 1.68 3.65
N GLN A 163 33.57 0.43 3.45
CA GLN A 163 34.82 -0.09 4.04
C GLN A 163 36.07 0.62 3.47
N HIS A 164 36.08 0.89 2.16
CA HIS A 164 37.19 1.57 1.49
C HIS A 164 37.29 3.05 1.93
N ARG A 165 36.15 3.72 2.15
CA ARG A 165 36.13 5.11 2.64
C ARG A 165 36.53 5.21 4.12
N GLN A 166 36.11 4.28 4.97
CA GLN A 166 36.59 4.20 6.37
C GLN A 166 38.10 3.96 6.43
N LEU A 167 38.65 3.10 5.58
CA LEU A 167 40.10 2.94 5.43
C LEU A 167 40.76 4.24 4.96
N GLN A 168 40.17 4.97 4.01
CA GLN A 168 40.74 6.25 3.56
C GLN A 168 40.67 7.35 4.62
N LEU A 169 39.60 7.44 5.42
CA LEU A 169 39.51 8.38 6.54
C LEU A 169 40.50 8.01 7.66
N ARG A 170 40.64 6.72 7.96
CA ARG A 170 41.64 6.22 8.93
C ARG A 170 43.07 6.47 8.44
N LEU A 171 43.35 6.28 7.15
CA LEU A 171 44.64 6.62 6.53
C LEU A 171 44.88 8.12 6.47
N LYS A 172 43.85 8.97 6.30
CA LYS A 172 43.97 10.42 6.38
C LYS A 172 44.26 10.88 7.81
N ASN A 173 43.58 10.33 8.80
CA ASN A 173 43.84 10.64 10.21
C ASN A 173 45.21 10.12 10.69
N VAL A 174 45.68 8.98 10.17
CA VAL A 174 47.07 8.50 10.39
C VAL A 174 48.08 9.39 9.66
N LYS A 175 47.78 9.87 8.44
CA LYS A 175 48.66 10.81 7.73
C LYS A 175 48.73 12.17 8.40
N THR A 176 47.64 12.72 8.93
CA THR A 176 47.67 13.95 9.73
C THR A 176 48.38 13.74 11.06
N ALA A 177 48.23 12.58 11.71
CA ALA A 177 48.95 12.25 12.95
C ALA A 177 50.46 11.98 12.75
N VAL A 178 50.90 11.63 11.54
CA VAL A 178 52.33 11.45 11.18
C VAL A 178 52.94 12.74 10.59
N ALA A 179 52.11 13.67 10.11
CA ALA A 179 52.54 14.95 9.53
C ALA A 179 52.67 16.10 10.54
N GLU A 180 52.50 15.85 11.84
CA GLU A 180 52.79 16.83 12.90
C GLU A 180 54.05 16.45 13.68
N PRO A 181 55.23 16.88 13.21
CA PRO A 181 56.29 17.30 14.09
C PRO A 181 56.57 18.79 13.84
N GLN A 182 56.37 19.59 14.90
CA GLN A 182 56.77 21.00 15.05
C GLN A 182 55.90 22.01 14.29
N ASP A 183 54.85 22.51 14.94
CA ASP A 183 54.45 23.93 14.90
C ASP A 183 53.71 24.25 16.22
N MET A 184 54.45 24.09 17.32
CA MET A 184 54.13 24.71 18.59
C MET A 184 55.06 25.91 18.72
N ILE A 185 54.60 27.09 18.28
CA ILE A 185 55.01 28.45 18.65
C ILE A 185 54.29 29.43 17.67
N LEU A 186 53.52 30.38 18.24
CA LEU A 186 52.96 31.61 17.62
C LEU A 186 51.90 31.38 16.51
N THR A 187 50.60 31.65 16.74
CA THR A 187 49.99 32.97 16.96
C THR A 187 48.53 32.79 17.39
#